data_AF-A0A534UDF8-F1
#
_entry.id   AF-A0A534UDF8-F1
#
_cell.length_a   1.000
_cell.length_b   1.000
_cell.length_c   1.000
_cell.angle_alpha   90.00
_cell.angle_beta   90.00
_cell.angle_gamma   90.00
#
_symmetry.space_group_name_H-M   'P 1'
#
loop_
_entity.id
_entity.type
_entity.pdbx_description
1 polymer ?
#
loop_
_entity_poly.entity_id
_entity_poly.type
_entity_poly.pdbx_seq_one_letter_code
_entity_poly.pdbx_strand_id
1 'polypeptide(L)'
;FGIHAKSQQEAIAAGLEGHIARTRDGGQRWGFDQIEVDYPLVDPLLRVTELSDGSGWATGLAGEVMRREPGESVWHRAKLGQDVLTWLHGISFSDQQHGWLVGGYGLIYRTTDAGKSWLPSQG
;
A
#
# COMPACT_ATOMS: atom_id res chain seq x y z
N PHE A 1 -10.48 0.95 4.99
CA PHE A 1 -9.42 0.63 5.96
C PHE A 1 -8.95 -0.79 5.74
N GLY A 2 -7.69 -1.07 6.06
CA GLY A 2 -7.08 -2.39 5.87
C GLY A 2 -6.09 -2.72 6.96
N ILE A 3 -5.87 -4.02 7.18
CA ILE A 3 -4.87 -4.57 8.08
C ILE A 3 -4.21 -5.76 7.40
N HIS A 4 -2.90 -5.90 7.60
CA HIS A 4 -2.11 -7.03 7.16
C HIS A 4 -1.32 -7.59 8.34
N ALA A 5 -1.69 -8.78 8.78
CA ALA A 5 -0.97 -9.51 9.82
C ALA A 5 0.14 -10.35 9.21
N LYS A 6 1.38 -10.15 9.67
CA LYS A 6 2.57 -10.87 9.20
C LYS A 6 2.90 -12.06 10.09
N SER A 7 2.63 -11.92 11.38
CA SER A 7 2.83 -12.95 12.39
C SER A 7 1.86 -12.74 13.54
N GLN A 8 1.96 -13.56 14.59
CA GLN A 8 1.19 -13.34 15.82
C GLN A 8 1.56 -12.03 16.53
N GLN A 9 2.76 -11.50 16.29
CA GLN A 9 3.27 -10.30 16.96
C GLN A 9 3.25 -9.05 16.09
N GLU A 10 3.34 -9.22 14.77
CA GLU A 10 3.51 -8.10 13.85
C GLU A 10 2.33 -7.96 12.90
N ALA A 11 1.77 -6.76 12.86
CA ALA A 11 0.77 -6.36 11.88
C ALA A 11 0.94 -4.89 11.50
N ILE A 12 0.49 -4.55 10.29
CA ILE A 12 0.39 -3.18 9.80
C ILE A 12 -1.07 -2.87 9.43
N ALA A 13 -1.52 -1.66 9.73
CA ALA A 13 -2.87 -1.19 9.47
C ALA A 13 -2.83 0.17 8.78
N ALA A 14 -3.83 0.46 7.95
CA ALA A 14 -3.98 1.74 7.28
C ALA A 14 -5.43 2.25 7.38
N GLY A 15 -5.57 3.55 7.58
CA GLY A 15 -6.77 4.14 8.17
C GLY A 15 -7.21 5.48 7.58
N LEU A 16 -8.09 6.16 8.33
CA LEU A 16 -8.48 7.55 8.08
C LEU A 16 -7.25 8.47 8.11
N GLU A 17 -7.32 9.59 7.40
CA GLU A 17 -6.30 10.63 7.38
C GLU A 17 -4.92 10.14 6.90
N GLY A 18 -4.89 9.22 5.94
CA GLY A 18 -3.64 8.77 5.33
C GLY A 18 -2.71 7.94 6.21
N HIS A 19 -3.07 7.65 7.46
CA HIS A 19 -2.15 7.05 8.41
C HIS A 19 -1.88 5.56 8.13
N ILE A 20 -0.63 5.17 8.38
CA ILE A 20 -0.18 3.78 8.46
C ILE A 20 0.35 3.55 9.88
N ALA A 21 -0.12 2.50 10.54
CA ALA A 21 0.28 2.13 11.89
C ALA A 21 0.76 0.69 11.96
N ARG A 22 1.68 0.41 12.89
CA ARG A 22 2.29 -0.90 13.08
C ARG A 22 2.30 -1.32 14.53
N THR A 23 2.09 -2.60 14.75
CA THR A 23 2.36 -3.26 16.03
C THR A 23 3.50 -4.28 15.87
N ARG A 24 4.22 -4.51 16.97
CA ARG A 24 5.24 -5.55 17.12
C ARG A 24 5.05 -6.38 18.40
N ASP A 25 3.94 -6.16 19.10
CA ASP A 25 3.60 -6.80 20.38
C ASP A 25 2.17 -7.36 20.36
N GLY A 26 1.73 -7.86 19.20
CA GLY A 26 0.45 -8.54 19.05
C GLY A 26 -0.76 -7.59 19.14
N GLY A 27 -0.55 -6.30 18.84
CA GLY A 27 -1.59 -5.28 18.87
C GLY A 27 -1.77 -4.58 20.21
N GLN A 28 -0.92 -4.84 21.21
CA GLN A 28 -0.98 -4.15 22.51
C GLN A 28 -0.62 -2.66 22.36
N ARG A 29 0.37 -2.35 21.52
CA ARG A 29 0.74 -0.99 21.15
C ARG A 29 0.85 -0.84 19.64
N TRP A 30 0.50 0.35 19.17
CA TRP A 30 0.59 0.77 17.79
C TRP A 30 1.43 2.04 17.70
N GLY A 31 2.40 2.04 16.79
CA GLY A 31 3.14 3.23 16.39
C GLY A 31 2.78 3.61 14.96
N PHE A 32 2.76 4.91 14.66
CA PHE A 32 2.54 5.38 13.29
C PHE A 32 3.85 5.35 12.50
N ASP A 33 3.82 4.73 11.32
CA ASP A 33 4.94 4.78 10.37
C ASP A 33 5.00 6.19 9.75
N GLN A 34 6.21 6.68 9.45
CA GLN A 34 6.40 7.99 8.81
C GLN A 34 6.05 7.93 7.33
N ILE A 35 5.37 8.95 6.83
CA ILE A 35 5.01 9.11 5.42
C ILE A 35 5.56 10.45 4.93
N GLU A 36 6.34 10.44 3.87
CA GLU A 36 6.90 11.63 3.23
C GLU A 36 6.25 11.86 1.87
N VAL A 37 5.51 12.98 1.78
CA VAL A 37 4.75 13.42 0.61
C VAL A 37 4.85 14.94 0.49
N ASP A 38 4.76 15.45 -0.74
CA ASP A 38 4.88 16.89 -1.03
C ASP A 38 3.63 17.71 -0.64
N TYR A 39 2.57 17.05 -0.18
CA TYR A 39 1.30 17.65 0.22
C TYR A 39 0.71 16.90 1.42
N PRO A 40 -0.16 17.53 2.23
CA PRO A 40 -0.82 16.84 3.33
C PRO A 40 -1.68 15.67 2.82
N LEU A 41 -1.31 14.44 3.18
CA LEU A 41 -2.11 13.26 2.89
C LEU A 41 -3.29 13.21 3.87
N VAL A 42 -4.49 13.54 3.39
CA VAL A 42 -5.72 13.54 4.19
C VAL A 42 -6.71 12.47 3.73
N ASP A 43 -6.52 11.95 2.53
CA ASP A 43 -7.37 10.90 1.98
C ASP A 43 -7.16 9.55 2.71
N PRO A 44 -8.23 8.80 3.00
CA PRO A 44 -8.13 7.50 3.64
C PRO A 44 -7.32 6.49 2.81
N LEU A 45 -6.46 5.74 3.49
CA LEU A 45 -5.87 4.53 2.96
C LEU A 45 -6.81 3.35 3.23
N LEU A 46 -7.13 2.62 2.15
CA LEU A 46 -8.11 1.54 2.15
C LEU A 46 -7.48 0.17 2.34
N ARG A 47 -6.26 -0.04 1.84
CA ARG A 47 -5.51 -1.30 1.97
C ARG A 47 -4.06 -1.04 2.29
N VAL A 48 -3.44 -2.03 2.94
CA VAL A 48 -2.01 -2.09 3.18
C VAL A 48 -1.56 -3.54 3.12
N THR A 49 -0.38 -3.78 2.58
CA THR A 49 0.27 -5.09 2.52
C THR A 49 1.78 -4.90 2.68
N GLU A 50 2.45 -5.91 3.23
CA GLU A 50 3.91 -5.94 3.35
C GLU A 50 4.41 -7.27 2.79
N LEU A 51 5.50 -7.23 2.02
CA LEU A 51 6.11 -8.38 1.37
C LEU A 51 7.24 -8.95 2.23
N SER A 52 7.73 -10.13 1.85
CA SER A 52 8.71 -10.87 2.65
C SER A 52 10.07 -10.17 2.78
N ASP A 53 10.42 -9.32 1.80
CA ASP A 53 11.62 -8.48 1.85
C ASP A 53 11.44 -7.19 2.69
N GLY A 54 10.28 -7.00 3.29
CA GLY A 54 9.94 -5.82 4.08
C GLY A 54 9.48 -4.62 3.26
N SER A 55 9.42 -4.71 1.93
CA SER A 55 8.74 -3.70 1.13
C SER A 55 7.24 -3.69 1.44
N GLY A 56 6.61 -2.52 1.31
CA GLY A 56 5.20 -2.35 1.64
C GLY A 56 4.46 -1.54 0.61
N TRP A 57 3.16 -1.78 0.50
CA TRP A 57 2.24 -1.03 -0.35
C TRP A 57 0.98 -0.67 0.41
N ALA A 58 0.49 0.56 0.24
CA ALA A 58 -0.82 0.98 0.68
C ALA A 58 -1.57 1.70 -0.44
N THR A 59 -2.88 1.50 -0.56
CA THR A 59 -3.73 2.12 -1.59
C THR A 59 -4.95 2.77 -0.95
N GLY A 60 -5.41 3.88 -1.52
CA GLY A 60 -6.44 4.72 -0.92
C GLY A 60 -7.45 5.34 -1.88
N LEU A 61 -8.14 6.37 -1.39
CA LEU A 61 -8.96 7.25 -2.24
C LEU A 61 -8.09 8.16 -3.10
N ALA A 62 -8.71 8.89 -4.03
CA ALA A 62 -8.05 9.88 -4.88
C ALA A 62 -6.78 9.41 -5.63
N GLY A 63 -6.66 8.10 -5.90
CA GLY A 63 -5.48 7.51 -6.54
C GLY A 63 -4.26 7.40 -5.65
N GLU A 64 -4.41 7.53 -4.34
CA GLU A 64 -3.30 7.47 -3.42
C GLU A 64 -2.69 6.06 -3.39
N VAL A 65 -1.37 6.03 -3.60
CA VAL A 65 -0.55 4.83 -3.51
C VAL A 65 0.72 5.18 -2.76
N MET A 66 0.94 4.52 -1.64
CA MET A 66 2.17 4.63 -0.87
C MET A 66 2.98 3.35 -1.03
N ARG A 67 4.30 3.50 -1.10
CA ARG A 67 5.26 2.40 -1.14
C ARG A 67 6.35 2.66 -0.11
N ARG A 68 6.83 1.58 0.50
CA ARG A 68 8.06 1.56 1.27
C ARG A 68 9.02 0.57 0.63
N GLU A 69 10.25 0.98 0.39
CA GLU A 69 11.27 0.07 -0.15
C GLU A 69 11.81 -0.88 0.94
N PRO A 70 12.42 -2.00 0.56
CA PRO A 70 13.12 -2.88 1.50
C PRO A 70 14.17 -2.12 2.32
N GLY A 71 14.14 -2.31 3.64
CA GLY A 71 15.11 -1.71 4.56
C GLY A 71 14.83 -0.24 4.92
N GLU A 72 13.87 0.42 4.28
CA GLU A 72 13.46 1.78 4.64
C GLU A 72 12.40 1.76 5.76
N SER A 73 12.33 2.85 6.52
CA SER A 73 11.32 3.07 7.55
C SER A 73 10.25 4.09 7.16
N VAL A 74 10.42 4.77 6.02
CA VAL A 74 9.59 5.87 5.55
C VAL A 74 8.81 5.42 4.32
N TRP A 75 7.55 5.82 4.24
CA TRP A 75 6.69 5.59 3.07
C TRP A 75 6.73 6.79 2.13
N HIS A 76 6.76 6.54 0.83
CA HIS A 76 6.71 7.55 -0.22
C HIS A 76 5.54 7.30 -1.18
N ARG A 77 5.06 8.35 -1.84
CA ARG A 77 4.07 8.19 -2.90
C ARG A 77 4.67 7.41 -4.07
N ALA A 78 4.00 6.35 -4.49
CA ALA A 78 4.36 5.58 -5.67
C ALA A 78 3.59 6.06 -6.91
N LYS A 79 4.23 5.97 -8.08
CA LYS A 79 3.60 6.25 -9.38
C LYS A 79 3.18 4.96 -10.05
N LEU A 80 1.97 4.94 -10.61
CA LEU A 80 1.45 3.81 -11.40
C LEU A 80 1.71 3.97 -12.91
N GLY A 81 2.60 4.90 -13.30
CA GLY A 81 2.88 5.26 -14.69
C GLY A 81 1.92 6.29 -15.30
N GLN A 82 0.69 6.40 -14.78
CA GLN A 82 -0.27 7.47 -15.10
C GLN A 82 -1.05 7.89 -13.85
N ASP A 83 -1.60 9.10 -13.89
CA ASP A 83 -2.46 9.60 -12.81
C ASP A 83 -3.76 8.79 -12.77
N VAL A 84 -4.05 8.23 -11.60
CA VAL A 84 -5.31 7.55 -11.34
C VAL A 84 -6.18 8.49 -10.53
N LEU A 85 -7.31 8.91 -11.09
CA LEU A 85 -8.21 9.87 -10.43
C LEU A 85 -9.45 9.19 -9.83
N THR A 86 -9.27 7.98 -9.28
CA THR A 86 -10.33 7.19 -8.64
C THR A 86 -9.79 6.42 -7.44
N TRP A 87 -10.67 5.78 -6.68
CA TRP A 87 -10.28 4.97 -5.54
C TRP A 87 -9.58 3.68 -5.96
N LEU A 88 -8.62 3.23 -5.14
CA LEU A 88 -7.85 2.00 -5.30
C LEU A 88 -8.09 1.10 -4.09
N HIS A 89 -9.02 0.16 -4.21
CA HIS A 89 -9.59 -0.57 -3.07
C HIS A 89 -8.89 -1.90 -2.77
N GLY A 90 -8.08 -2.41 -3.69
CA GLY A 90 -7.39 -3.68 -3.52
C GLY A 90 -5.96 -3.59 -4.02
N ILE A 91 -5.04 -4.15 -3.23
CA ILE A 91 -3.70 -4.50 -3.67
C ILE A 91 -3.35 -5.85 -3.05
N SER A 92 -2.78 -6.74 -3.84
CA SER A 92 -2.34 -8.06 -3.39
C SER A 92 -1.21 -8.57 -4.28
N PHE A 93 -0.29 -9.31 -3.67
CA PHE A 93 0.83 -9.94 -4.34
C PHE A 93 0.72 -11.44 -4.17
N SER A 94 0.85 -12.20 -5.26
CA SER A 94 0.91 -13.67 -5.20
C SER A 94 2.29 -14.18 -4.82
N ASP A 95 3.32 -13.39 -5.14
CA ASP A 95 4.70 -13.60 -4.75
C ASP A 95 5.45 -12.25 -4.68
N GLN A 96 6.76 -12.28 -4.48
CA GLN A 96 7.57 -11.08 -4.32
C GLN A 96 7.60 -10.16 -5.57
N GLN A 97 7.26 -10.68 -6.76
CA GLN A 97 7.34 -9.96 -8.04
C GLN A 97 5.98 -9.68 -8.67
N HIS A 98 5.02 -10.59 -8.51
CA HIS A 98 3.72 -10.53 -9.18
C HIS A 98 2.62 -10.03 -8.25
N GLY A 99 1.94 -8.97 -8.68
CA GLY A 99 0.86 -8.38 -7.90
C GLY A 99 -0.17 -7.67 -8.77
N TRP A 100 -1.32 -7.41 -8.17
CA TRP A 100 -2.44 -6.73 -8.79
C TRP A 100 -2.97 -5.63 -7.89
N LEU A 101 -3.45 -4.59 -8.55
CA LEU A 101 -4.11 -3.46 -7.93
C LEU A 101 -5.44 -3.24 -8.65
N VAL A 102 -6.50 -3.05 -7.88
CA VAL A 102 -7.86 -2.86 -8.39
C VAL A 102 -8.50 -1.60 -7.83
N GLY A 103 -9.32 -0.96 -8.65
CA GLY A 103 -9.95 0.30 -8.30
C GLY A 103 -11.29 0.52 -8.96
N GLY A 104 -11.77 1.77 -8.89
CA GLY A 104 -13.04 2.17 -9.48
C GLY A 104 -13.10 1.94 -10.98
N TYR A 105 -14.33 1.85 -11.51
CA TYR A 105 -14.61 1.74 -12.94
C TYR A 105 -13.98 0.52 -13.64
N GLY A 106 -13.77 -0.58 -12.91
CA GLY A 106 -13.19 -1.80 -13.46
C GLY A 106 -11.69 -1.71 -13.71
N LEU A 107 -11.01 -0.73 -13.11
CA LEU A 107 -9.56 -0.57 -13.18
C LEU A 107 -8.87 -1.80 -12.57
N ILE A 108 -8.02 -2.45 -13.36
CA ILE A 108 -7.16 -3.55 -12.93
C ILE A 108 -5.75 -3.29 -13.48
N TYR A 109 -4.77 -3.18 -12.60
CA TYR A 109 -3.35 -3.12 -12.93
C TYR A 109 -2.65 -4.36 -12.45
N ARG A 110 -1.58 -4.73 -13.15
CA ARG A 110 -0.65 -5.79 -12.76
C ARG A 110 0.77 -5.28 -12.73
N THR A 111 1.58 -5.87 -11.87
CA THR A 111 3.04 -5.75 -11.88
C THR A 111 3.66 -7.14 -11.97
N THR A 112 4.84 -7.23 -12.57
CA THR A 112 5.68 -8.43 -12.61
C THR A 112 7.11 -8.13 -12.13
N ASP A 113 7.32 -6.97 -11.51
CA ASP A 113 8.62 -6.46 -11.09
C ASP A 113 8.57 -5.83 -9.68
N ALA A 114 7.75 -6.42 -8.80
CA ALA A 114 7.54 -5.98 -7.41
C ALA A 114 6.95 -4.56 -7.29
N GLY A 115 6.19 -4.14 -8.30
CA GLY A 115 5.53 -2.84 -8.36
C GLY A 115 6.45 -1.69 -8.76
N LYS A 116 7.65 -1.97 -9.30
CA LYS A 116 8.49 -0.94 -9.94
C LYS A 116 7.80 -0.35 -11.17
N SER A 117 7.04 -1.17 -11.89
CA SER A 117 6.14 -0.75 -12.93
C SER A 117 4.78 -1.42 -12.80
N TRP A 118 3.73 -0.70 -13.23
CA TRP A 118 2.36 -1.16 -13.24
C TRP A 118 1.78 -0.98 -14.64
N LEU A 119 1.14 -2.03 -15.15
CA LEU A 119 0.51 -2.04 -16.47
C LEU A 119 -0.99 -2.33 -16.32
N PRO A 120 -1.87 -1.66 -17.09
CA PRO A 120 -3.25 -2.08 -17.20
C PRO A 120 -3.33 -3.56 -17.58
N SER A 121 -4.15 -4.32 -16.87
CA SER A 121 -4.45 -5.70 -17.26
C SER A 121 -5.37 -5.65 -18.48
N GLN A 122 -4.93 -6.24 -19.59
CA GLN A 122 -5.75 -6.44 -20.78
C GLN A 122 -6.28 -7.87 -20.78
N GLY A 123 -7.53 -8.03 -21.22
CA GLY A 123 -8.13 -9.33 -21.52
C GLY A 123 -7.83 -9.77 -22.94
#